data_AF-A0A497LFX0-F1
#
_entry.id   AF-A0A497LFX0-F1
#
_cell.length_a   1.000
_cell.length_b   1.000
_cell.length_c   1.000
_cell.angle_alpha   90.00
_cell.angle_beta   90.00
_cell.angle_gamma   90.00
#
_symmetry.space_group_name_H-M   'P 1'
#
loop_
_entity.id
_entity.type
_entity.pdbx_description
1 polymer ?
#
loop_
_entity_poly.entity_id
_entity_poly.type
_entity_poly.pdbx_seq_one_letter_code
_entity_poly.pdbx_strand_id
1 'polypeptide(L)'
;MCSDRIRSCKRILGKIETLERTKEKDRLEHVREIRFMLGALQRSIWGWMQWVNNPDVMTKFTNEELGEINKKITKFTKSFIKYDMKITKKGEEKGLEISWRSRATRGREEIYI
;
A
#
# COMPACT_ATOMS: atom_id res chain seq x y z
N MET A 1 -4.54 -18.42 20.22
CA MET A 1 -5.52 -17.39 19.77
C MET A 1 -4.96 -16.68 18.55
N CYS A 2 -5.71 -16.58 17.46
CA CYS A 2 -5.26 -15.84 16.27
C CYS A 2 -5.31 -14.34 16.60
N SER A 3 -4.19 -13.62 16.50
CA SER A 3 -4.15 -12.19 16.83
C SER A 3 -5.19 -11.41 16.00
N ASP A 4 -5.81 -10.38 16.58
CA ASP A 4 -6.87 -9.60 15.93
C ASP A 4 -6.44 -9.04 14.56
N ARG A 5 -5.14 -8.81 14.39
CA ARG A 5 -4.53 -8.39 13.13
C ARG A 5 -4.57 -9.49 12.07
N ILE A 6 -4.22 -10.74 12.39
CA ILE A 6 -4.32 -11.85 11.45
C ILE A 6 -5.78 -12.09 11.05
N ARG A 7 -6.72 -12.01 12.00
CA ARG A 7 -8.15 -12.09 11.72
C ARG A 7 -8.61 -10.98 10.77
N SER A 8 -8.16 -9.75 11.00
CA SER A 8 -8.44 -8.62 10.11
C SER A 8 -7.87 -8.84 8.70
N CYS A 9 -6.63 -9.34 8.57
CA CYS A 9 -6.02 -9.63 7.28
C CYS A 9 -6.79 -10.72 6.53
N LYS A 10 -7.18 -11.81 7.20
CA LYS A 10 -8.00 -12.88 6.60
C LYS A 10 -9.33 -12.35 6.06
N ARG A 11 -10.01 -11.48 6.80
CA ARG A 11 -11.27 -10.85 6.34
C ARG A 11 -11.07 -9.97 5.11
N ILE A 12 -9.96 -9.22 5.06
CA ILE A 12 -9.62 -8.39 3.90
C ILE A 12 -9.37 -9.29 2.69
N LEU A 13 -8.55 -10.33 2.83
CA LEU A 13 -8.25 -11.29 1.76
C LEU A 13 -9.53 -11.96 1.22
N GLY A 14 -10.41 -12.45 2.10
CA GLY A 14 -11.68 -13.05 1.65
C GLY A 14 -12.57 -12.07 0.88
N LYS A 15 -12.54 -10.78 1.22
CA LYS A 15 -13.24 -9.76 0.44
C LYS A 15 -12.57 -9.49 -0.91
N ILE A 16 -11.24 -9.49 -0.99
CA ILE A 16 -10.50 -9.38 -2.25
C ILE A 16 -10.88 -10.55 -3.17
N GLU A 17 -10.83 -11.78 -2.68
CA GLU A 17 -11.20 -12.98 -3.43
C GLU A 17 -12.65 -12.93 -3.94
N THR A 18 -13.57 -12.38 -3.13
CA THR A 18 -14.97 -12.21 -3.55
C THR A 18 -15.08 -11.20 -4.69
N LEU A 19 -14.37 -10.08 -4.62
CA LEU A 19 -14.34 -9.06 -5.67
C LEU A 19 -13.69 -9.59 -6.96
N GLU A 20 -12.65 -10.41 -6.86
CA GLU A 20 -11.98 -11.02 -8.02
C GLU A 20 -12.87 -12.00 -8.81
N ARG A 21 -13.84 -12.65 -8.15
CA ARG A 21 -14.76 -13.61 -8.79
C ARG A 21 -15.85 -12.95 -9.64
N THR A 22 -16.14 -11.67 -9.42
CA THR A 22 -17.13 -10.93 -10.20
C THR A 22 -16.60 -10.70 -11.63
N LYS A 23 -17.23 -11.34 -12.63
CA LYS A 23 -16.74 -11.40 -14.01
C LYS A 23 -17.01 -10.14 -14.84
N GLU A 24 -18.14 -9.48 -14.61
CA GLU A 24 -18.51 -8.25 -15.29
C GLU A 24 -18.48 -7.10 -14.30
N LYS A 25 -17.73 -6.05 -14.64
CA LYS A 25 -17.58 -4.86 -13.80
C LYS A 25 -17.81 -3.61 -14.62
N ASP A 26 -18.68 -2.74 -14.14
CA ASP A 26 -18.82 -1.41 -14.71
C ASP A 26 -17.69 -0.47 -14.24
N ARG A 27 -17.63 0.74 -14.83
CA ARG A 27 -16.60 1.73 -14.48
C ARG A 27 -16.67 2.15 -13.01
N LEU A 28 -17.86 2.23 -12.42
CA LEU A 28 -18.07 2.64 -11.03
C LEU A 28 -17.63 1.53 -10.06
N GLU A 29 -17.89 0.27 -10.40
CA GLU A 29 -17.43 -0.89 -9.67
C GLU A 29 -15.91 -0.95 -9.63
N HIS A 30 -15.23 -0.73 -10.77
CA HIS A 30 -13.77 -0.60 -10.77
C HIS A 30 -13.27 0.51 -9.82
N VAL A 31 -13.91 1.68 -9.82
CA VAL A 31 -13.52 2.78 -8.90
C VAL A 31 -13.72 2.38 -7.43
N ARG A 32 -14.82 1.71 -7.10
CA ARG A 32 -15.10 1.23 -5.74
C ARG A 32 -14.08 0.20 -5.28
N GLU A 33 -13.73 -0.74 -6.15
CA GLU A 33 -12.72 -1.75 -5.87
C GLU A 33 -11.33 -1.14 -5.69
N ILE A 34 -10.92 -0.23 -6.57
CA ILE A 34 -9.64 0.49 -6.42
C ILE A 34 -9.57 1.19 -5.07
N ARG A 35 -10.64 1.91 -4.67
CA ARG A 35 -10.72 2.56 -3.36
C ARG A 35 -10.58 1.55 -2.22
N PHE A 36 -11.25 0.39 -2.33
CA PHE A 36 -11.14 -0.67 -1.33
C PHE A 36 -9.72 -1.22 -1.24
N MET A 37 -9.06 -1.52 -2.37
CA MET A 37 -7.70 -2.05 -2.40
C MET A 37 -6.69 -1.05 -1.80
N LEU A 38 -6.80 0.24 -2.13
CA LEU A 38 -5.95 1.28 -1.55
C LEU A 38 -6.14 1.39 -0.04
N GLY A 39 -7.39 1.35 0.45
CA GLY A 39 -7.67 1.36 1.89
C GLY A 39 -7.15 0.11 2.62
N ALA A 40 -7.29 -1.06 2.00
CA ALA A 40 -6.75 -2.31 2.52
C ALA A 40 -5.20 -2.27 2.61
N LEU A 41 -4.56 -1.75 1.57
CA LEU A 41 -3.11 -1.58 1.53
C LEU A 41 -2.63 -0.59 2.60
N GLN A 42 -3.26 0.58 2.70
CA GLN A 42 -2.94 1.60 3.72
C GLN A 42 -3.02 1.03 5.13
N ARG A 43 -4.08 0.27 5.45
CA ARG A 43 -4.23 -0.38 6.77
C ARG A 43 -3.10 -1.37 7.06
N SER A 44 -2.70 -2.17 6.06
CA SER A 44 -1.61 -3.12 6.18
C SER A 44 -0.26 -2.42 6.43
N ILE A 45 0.03 -1.38 5.63
CA ILE A 45 1.24 -0.55 5.77
C ILE A 45 1.29 0.10 7.14
N TRP A 46 0.19 0.70 7.61
CA TRP A 46 0.14 1.31 8.94
C TRP A 46 0.54 0.33 10.04
N GLY A 47 0.03 -0.90 10.00
CA GLY A 47 0.42 -1.91 10.95
C GLY A 47 1.91 -2.27 10.86
N TRP A 48 2.48 -2.32 9.65
CA TRP A 48 3.92 -2.58 9.49
C TRP A 48 4.76 -1.44 10.05
N MET A 49 4.34 -0.18 9.86
CA MET A 49 5.00 0.98 10.47
C MET A 49 5.03 0.88 11.99
N GLN A 50 3.95 0.39 12.63
CA GLN A 50 3.95 0.16 14.08
C GLN A 50 4.99 -0.88 14.53
N TRP A 51 5.26 -1.89 13.70
CA TRP A 51 6.29 -2.89 14.03
C TRP A 51 7.69 -2.33 13.82
N VAL A 52 7.95 -1.68 12.68
CA VAL A 52 9.28 -1.15 12.34
C VAL A 52 9.70 -0.04 13.31
N ASN A 53 8.73 0.77 13.77
CA ASN A 53 8.99 1.82 14.75
C ASN A 53 9.12 1.31 16.20
N ASN A 54 9.03 0.00 16.43
CA ASN A 54 9.17 -0.61 17.76
C ASN A 54 10.45 -1.47 17.83
N PRO A 55 11.54 -0.98 18.44
CA PRO A 55 12.79 -1.73 18.59
C PRO A 55 12.64 -3.07 19.32
N ASP A 56 11.74 -3.18 20.31
CA ASP A 56 11.50 -4.42 21.05
C ASP A 56 10.85 -5.51 20.17
N VAL A 57 10.18 -5.10 19.09
CA VAL A 57 9.67 -6.01 18.07
C VAL A 57 10.76 -6.33 17.06
N MET A 58 11.49 -5.32 16.58
CA MET A 58 12.49 -5.49 15.52
C MET A 58 13.71 -6.31 15.96
N THR A 59 14.14 -6.20 17.22
CA THR A 59 15.26 -6.98 17.79
C THR A 59 14.96 -8.47 17.93
N LYS A 60 13.70 -8.89 17.83
CA LYS A 60 13.30 -10.30 17.90
C LYS A 60 13.49 -11.04 16.57
N PHE A 61 13.64 -10.32 15.46
CA PHE A 61 13.91 -10.91 14.16
C PHE A 61 15.41 -11.08 13.94
N THR A 62 15.82 -12.15 13.27
CA THR A 62 17.22 -12.30 12.86
C THR A 62 17.55 -11.38 11.69
N ASN A 63 18.84 -11.17 11.43
CA ASN A 63 19.28 -10.37 10.29
C ASN A 63 18.83 -10.99 8.95
N GLU A 64 18.79 -12.31 8.85
CA GLU A 64 18.29 -13.04 7.68
C GLU A 64 16.80 -12.77 7.48
N GLU A 65 15.98 -12.88 8.53
CA GLU A 65 14.54 -12.58 8.47
C GLU A 65 14.28 -11.13 8.06
N LEU A 66 15.00 -10.18 8.64
CA LEU A 66 14.92 -8.76 8.29
C LEU A 66 15.33 -8.54 6.82
N GLY A 67 16.38 -9.22 6.35
CA GLY A 67 16.83 -9.19 4.96
C GLY A 67 15.76 -9.69 3.98
N GLU A 68 15.09 -10.79 4.31
CA GLU A 68 13.99 -11.34 3.50
C GLU A 68 12.79 -10.38 3.44
N ILE A 69 12.38 -9.85 4.61
CA ILE A 69 11.29 -8.88 4.72
C ILE A 69 11.62 -7.63 3.88
N ASN A 70 12.81 -7.07 4.05
CA ASN A 70 13.25 -5.89 3.33
C ASN A 70 13.26 -6.12 1.80
N LYS A 71 13.79 -7.26 1.35
CA LYS A 71 13.79 -7.63 -0.09
C LYS A 71 12.37 -7.70 -0.65
N LYS A 72 11.43 -8.30 0.09
CA LYS A 72 10.03 -8.43 -0.35
C LYS A 72 9.33 -7.07 -0.42
N ILE A 73 9.47 -6.24 0.61
CA ILE A 73 8.89 -4.89 0.66
C ILE A 73 9.49 -4.03 -0.46
N THR A 74 10.81 -4.05 -0.63
CA THR A 74 11.50 -3.32 -1.71
C THR A 74 10.95 -3.68 -3.09
N LYS A 75 10.75 -4.97 -3.38
CA LYS A 75 10.19 -5.42 -4.67
C LYS A 75 8.77 -4.88 -4.88
N PHE A 76 7.93 -4.98 -3.84
CA PHE A 76 6.55 -4.48 -3.89
C PHE A 76 6.52 -2.96 -4.10
N THR A 77 7.26 -2.20 -3.30
CA THR A 77 7.34 -0.74 -3.36
C THR A 77 7.81 -0.26 -4.73
N LYS A 78 8.89 -0.86 -5.27
CA LYS A 78 9.37 -0.54 -6.63
C LYS A 78 8.30 -0.79 -7.69
N SER A 79 7.57 -1.90 -7.60
CA SER A 79 6.49 -2.22 -8.55
C SER A 79 5.34 -1.23 -8.45
N PHE A 80 4.93 -0.87 -7.23
CA PHE A 80 3.82 0.04 -6.99
C PHE A 80 4.13 1.47 -7.45
N ILE A 81 5.30 2.02 -7.10
CA ILE A 81 5.74 3.36 -7.53
C ILE A 81 5.84 3.47 -9.05
N LYS A 82 6.38 2.43 -9.72
CA LYS A 82 6.43 2.41 -11.20
C LYS A 82 5.04 2.48 -11.83
N TYR A 83 4.08 1.76 -11.24
CA TYR A 83 2.70 1.77 -11.72
C TYR A 83 2.01 3.11 -11.44
N ASP A 84 2.20 3.68 -10.25
CA ASP A 84 1.71 5.00 -9.87
C ASP A 84 2.18 6.08 -10.86
N MET A 85 3.49 6.15 -11.11
CA MET A 85 4.07 7.07 -12.10
C MET A 85 3.43 6.90 -13.49
N LYS A 86 3.23 5.65 -13.93
CA LYS A 86 2.61 5.35 -15.23
C LYS A 86 1.16 5.84 -15.31
N ILE A 87 0.37 5.65 -14.25
CA ILE A 87 -1.05 6.05 -14.23
C ILE A 87 -1.19 7.56 -14.06
N THR A 88 -0.36 8.19 -13.23
CA THR A 88 -0.32 9.64 -13.06
C THR A 88 -0.02 10.34 -14.38
N LYS A 89 1.02 9.89 -15.11
CA LYS A 89 1.32 10.42 -16.46
C LYS A 89 0.13 10.30 -17.43
N LYS A 90 -0.57 9.16 -17.42
CA LYS A 90 -1.78 8.98 -18.24
C LYS A 90 -2.93 9.90 -17.82
N GLY A 91 -3.00 10.29 -16.55
CA GLY A 91 -3.94 11.28 -16.04
C GLY A 91 -3.61 12.68 -16.57
N GLU A 92 -2.35 13.07 -16.49
CA GLU A 92 -1.85 14.35 -17.02
C GLU A 92 -2.10 14.46 -18.54
N GLU A 93 -1.81 13.42 -19.31
CA GLU A 93 -2.12 13.34 -20.75
C GLU A 93 -3.62 13.50 -21.07
N LYS A 94 -4.50 13.25 -20.10
CA LYS A 94 -5.96 13.43 -20.20
C LYS A 94 -6.43 14.80 -19.68
N GLY A 95 -5.51 15.72 -19.37
CA GLY A 95 -5.82 17.02 -18.78
C GLY A 95 -6.26 16.94 -17.31
N LEU A 96 -6.03 15.81 -16.63
CA LEU A 96 -6.31 15.66 -15.21
C LEU A 96 -5.08 16.15 -14.43
N GLU A 97 -5.02 17.44 -14.15
CA GLU A 97 -4.07 17.95 -13.16
C GLU A 97 -4.58 17.61 -11.76
N ILE A 98 -4.05 16.53 -11.18
CA ILE A 98 -4.14 16.34 -9.74
C ILE A 98 -3.14 17.32 -9.14
N SER A 99 -3.60 18.46 -8.62
CA SER A 99 -2.71 19.42 -7.95
C SER A 99 -2.19 18.81 -6.65
N TRP A 100 -1.13 18.01 -6.71
CA TRP A 100 -0.34 17.65 -5.53
C TRP A 100 0.34 18.90 -4.93
N ARG A 101 0.44 19.98 -5.73
CA ARG A 101 1.07 21.25 -5.37
C ARG A 101 0.03 22.37 -5.16
N SER A 102 -0.39 22.53 -3.92
CA SER A 102 -0.70 23.87 -3.34
C SER A 102 -0.69 23.93 -1.80
N ARG A 103 -0.11 22.95 -1.08
CA ARG A 103 0.16 23.09 0.37
C ARG A 103 1.47 22.51 0.92
N ALA A 104 2.26 21.73 0.17
CA ALA A 104 3.42 21.02 0.71
C ALA A 104 4.81 21.53 0.25
N THR A 105 4.88 22.58 -0.57
CA THR A 105 6.16 23.21 -0.96
C THR A 105 6.61 24.23 0.08
N ARG A 106 6.90 23.74 1.29
CA ARG A 106 7.79 24.37 2.28
C ARG A 106 8.10 23.34 3.36
N GLY A 107 9.16 22.55 3.17
CA GLY A 107 9.88 21.93 4.29
C GLY A 107 9.87 20.40 4.44
N ARG A 108 9.66 19.60 3.39
CA ARG A 108 9.98 18.15 3.43
C ARG A 108 10.60 17.65 2.12
N GLU A 109 11.67 18.32 1.70
CA GLU A 109 12.76 17.59 1.05
C GLU A 109 13.64 17.10 2.19
N GLU A 110 14.05 15.82 2.17
CA GLU A 110 14.72 15.10 3.27
C GLU A 110 13.78 14.48 4.32
N ILE A 111 13.08 13.42 3.95
CA ILE A 111 13.03 12.25 4.82
C ILE A 111 13.45 11.08 3.94
N TYR A 112 14.22 10.14 4.51
CA TYR A 112 14.85 8.96 3.91
C TYR A 112 16.36 9.10 3.59
N ILE A 113 17.14 9.29 4.65
CA ILE A 113 18.38 8.51 4.87
C ILE A 113 18.11 7.62 6.10
#